data_AF-A0A529LHQ3-F1
#
_entry.id   AF-A0A529LHQ3-F1
#
_cell.length_a   1.000
_cell.length_b   1.000
_cell.length_c   1.000
_cell.angle_alpha   90.00
_cell.angle_beta   90.00
_cell.angle_gamma   90.00
#
_symmetry.space_group_name_H-M   'P 1'
#
loop_
_entity.id
_entity.type
_entity.pdbx_description
1 polymer ?
#
loop_
_entity_poly.entity_id
_entity_poly.type
_entity_poly.pdbx_seq_one_letter_code
_entity_poly.pdbx_strand_id
1 'polypeptide(L)' 'MNDTRSRQIVIAGAGVAGLTAALAFAERGYLVRVFEQAQRLEAAGAGIQLSPN' A
#
# COMPACT_ATOMS: atom_id res chain seq x y z
N MET A 1 8.33 -26.60 -7.93
CA MET A 1 9.10 -25.34 -7.92
C MET A 1 8.10 -24.21 -7.65
N ASN A 2 7.93 -23.75 -6.41
CA ASN A 2 7.07 -22.59 -6.12
C ASN A 2 7.95 -21.38 -5.79
N ASP A 3 8.25 -20.64 -6.86
CA ASP A 3 9.14 -19.48 -6.94
C ASP A 3 8.48 -18.19 -6.39
N THR A 4 7.37 -18.32 -5.64
CA THR A 4 6.69 -17.21 -4.98
C THR A 4 7.39 -16.75 -3.69
N ARG A 5 8.41 -17.48 -3.21
CA ARG A 5 9.14 -17.19 -1.96
C ARG A 5 10.07 -15.97 -1.99
N SER A 6 10.09 -15.16 -3.06
CA SER A 6 11.11 -14.12 -3.17
C SER A 6 10.73 -12.87 -3.96
N ARG A 7 9.44 -12.66 -4.31
CA ARG A 7 9.04 -11.42 -4.98
C ARG A 7 8.69 -10.34 -3.96
N GLN A 8 9.64 -9.44 -3.76
CA GLN A 8 9.44 -8.21 -2.99
C GLN A 8 8.69 -7.18 -3.82
N ILE A 9 7.67 -6.55 -3.24
CA ILE A 9 6.91 -5.47 -3.84
C ILE A 9 7.34 -4.15 -3.19
N VAL A 10 7.64 -3.16 -4.03
CA VAL A 10 7.97 -1.80 -3.59
C VAL A 10 6.86 -0.86 -4.02
N ILE A 11 6.37 -0.05 -3.10
CA ILE A 11 5.33 0.96 -3.33
C ILE A 11 5.92 2.33 -3.01
N ALA A 12 5.82 3.27 -3.95
CA ALA A 12 6.21 4.67 -3.77
C ALA A 12 4.96 5.52 -3.56
N GLY A 13 4.83 6.08 -2.35
CA GLY A 13 3.67 6.81 -1.86
C GLY A 13 2.88 6.01 -0.81
N ALA A 14 2.66 6.61 0.35
CA ALA A 14 1.84 6.10 1.44
C ALA A 14 0.51 6.85 1.57
N GLY A 15 -0.04 7.33 0.45
CA GLY A 15 -1.43 7.77 0.36
C GLY A 15 -2.41 6.59 0.43
N VAL A 16 -3.72 6.88 0.42
CA VAL A 16 -4.79 5.86 0.53
C VAL A 16 -4.58 4.71 -0.44
N ALA A 17 -4.38 4.98 -1.72
CA ALA A 17 -4.14 3.94 -2.73
C ALA A 17 -2.88 3.10 -2.46
N GLY A 18 -1.78 3.73 -2.03
CA GLY A 18 -0.52 3.05 -1.74
C GLY A 18 -0.63 2.12 -0.53
N LEU A 19 -1.29 2.57 0.54
CA LEU A 19 -1.54 1.77 1.72
C LEU A 19 -2.55 0.64 1.45
N THR A 20 -3.60 0.90 0.67
CA THR A 20 -4.56 -0.14 0.25
C THR A 20 -3.87 -1.21 -0.60
N ALA A 21 -3.02 -0.82 -1.55
CA ALA A 21 -2.24 -1.76 -2.34
C ALA A 21 -1.28 -2.58 -1.45
N ALA A 22 -0.60 -1.92 -0.51
CA ALA A 22 0.31 -2.58 0.42
C ALA A 22 -0.40 -3.66 1.24
N LEU A 23 -1.59 -3.35 1.76
CA LEU A 23 -2.43 -4.30 2.49
C LEU A 23 -2.84 -5.47 1.59
N ALA A 24 -3.37 -5.19 0.40
CA ALA A 24 -3.84 -6.22 -0.52
C ALA A 24 -2.73 -7.18 -1.00
N PHE A 25 -1.48 -6.72 -1.08
CA PHE A 25 -0.34 -7.57 -1.39
C PHE A 25 0.19 -8.31 -0.17
N ALA A 26 0.23 -7.67 1.00
CA ALA A 26 0.63 -8.33 2.25
C ALA A 26 -0.30 -9.49 2.61
N GLU A 27 -1.62 -9.33 2.43
CA GLU A 27 -2.62 -10.40 2.63
C GLU A 27 -2.41 -11.61 1.72
N ARG A 28 -1.79 -11.41 0.55
CA ARG A 28 -1.44 -12.48 -0.40
C ARG A 28 -0.07 -13.10 -0.12
N GLY A 29 0.60 -12.70 0.97
CA GLY A 29 1.88 -13.26 1.41
C GLY A 29 3.11 -12.65 0.73
N TYR A 30 2.99 -11.51 0.05
CA TYR A 30 4.15 -10.82 -0.52
C TYR A 30 4.88 -9.99 0.54
N LEU A 31 6.21 -9.91 0.41
CA LEU A 31 7.02 -8.97 1.18
C LEU A 31 6.86 -7.57 0.57
N VAL A 32 6.19 -6.66 1.28
CA VAL A 32 5.91 -5.30 0.78
C VAL A 32 6.75 -4.27 1.52
N ARG A 33 7.32 -3.31 0.78
CA ARG A 33 7.96 -2.11 1.34
C ARG A 33 7.34 -0.86 0.74
N VAL A 34 6.86 0.03 1.61
CA VAL A 34 6.29 1.33 1.21
C VAL A 34 7.31 2.42 1.53
N PHE A 35 7.48 3.37 0.62
CA PHE A 35 8.28 4.57 0.81
C PHE A 35 7.40 5.79 0.65
N GLU A 36 7.55 6.76 1.54
CA GLU A 36 6.82 8.03 1.51
C GLU A 36 7.81 9.18 1.67
N GLN A 37 7.59 10.24 0.91
CA GLN A 37 8.41 11.45 0.97
C GLN A 37 8.07 12.28 2.22
N ALA A 38 6.81 12.31 2.62
CA ALA A 38 6.38 12.98 3.83
C ALA A 38 6.99 12.33 5.09
N GLN A 39 7.50 13.15 6.00
CA GLN A 39 8.07 12.69 7.27
C GLN A 39 7.01 12.04 8.19
N ARG A 40 5.73 12.39 7.98
CA ARG A 40 4.60 11.88 8.75
C ARG A 40 3.38 11.71 7.84
N LEU A 41 2.59 10.68 8.11
CA LEU A 41 1.29 10.51 7.49
C LEU A 41 0.28 11.43 8.16
N GLU A 42 -0.35 12.29 7.38
CA GLU A 42 -1.37 13.21 7.86
C GLU A 42 -2.59 13.18 6.94
N ALA A 43 -3.78 13.28 7.54
CA ALA A 43 -5.01 13.40 6.76
C ALA A 43 -5.16 14.84 6.27
N ALA A 44 -5.51 15.01 4.98
CA ALA A 44 -5.72 16.32 4.36
C ALA A 44 -6.92 17.11 4.93
N GLY A 45 -7.72 16.51 5.82
CA GLY A 45 -8.82 17.18 6.52
C GLY A 45 -10.12 17.36 5.71
N ALA A 46 -10.18 16.88 4.47
CA ALA A 46 -11.39 16.84 3.65
C ALA A 46 -12.04 15.45 3.67
N GLY A 47 -13.38 15.40 3.62
CA GLY A 47 -14.11 14.14 3.49
C GLY A 47 -13.96 13.54 2.08
N ILE A 48 -13.88 12.21 2.01
CA ILE A 48 -13.93 11.46 0.74
C ILE A 48 -15.14 10.53 0.77
N GLN A 49 -15.97 10.57 -0.28
CA GLN A 49 -17.07 9.62 -0.43
C GLN A 49 -16.59 8.44 -1.27
N LEU A 50 -16.78 7.22 -0.77
CA LEU A 50 -16.54 6.00 -1.51
C LEU A 50 -17.87 5.31 -1.78
N SER A 51 -18.23 5.13 -3.05
CA SER A 51 -19.38 4.32 -3.45
C SER A 51 -18.96 2.87 -3.66
N PRO A 52 -19.92 1.93 -3.64
CA PRO A 52 -19.68 0.60 -4.21
C PRO A 52 -19.18 0.73 -5.66
N ASN A 53 -18.32 -0.22 -6.02
CA ASN A 53 -17.75 -0.41 -7.34
C ASN A 53 -18.36 -1.62 -8.04
#